data_AF-A0A927BLM3-F1
#
_entry.id   AF-A0A927BLM3-F1
#
_cell.length_a   1.000
_cell.length_b   1.000
_cell.length_c   1.000
_cell.angle_alpha   90.00
_cell.angle_beta   90.00
_cell.angle_gamma   90.00
#
_symmetry.space_group_name_H-M   'P 1'
#
loop_
_entity.id
_entity.type
_entity.pdbx_description
1 polymer ?
#
loop_
_entity_poly.entity_id
_entity_poly.type
_entity_poly.pdbx_seq_one_letter_code
_entity_poly.pdbx_strand_id
1 'polypeptide(L)'
;MSDDATDTPEPAERRPGQGGPRSRSEPVGPARSPGLVLRHPDGSSFRFDPGALCLELLPTGGPGPLAYFEVLRDPADLVRWAEESRLPGGLGPGGASGPGAGDAPGPGSASGSDSGSDSSSGSGGASGGGSALVVSAAEVVGARALRDALWRLVEARVAGERPAPDDLAVLNDAAAHPPLTPRLTADGTWAWGPGGTGTGLLSTVARDAVDLFTGAYAHRIRVCGAHDCRLLFVDTSRPGKRRWCSMERCGNRHKVRAHRARNSAADA
;
A
#
# COMPACT_ATOMS: atom_id res chain seq x y z
N MET A 1 -3.94 -88.28 -10.71
CA MET A 1 -5.28 -87.66 -10.68
C MET A 1 -5.11 -86.44 -9.80
N SER A 2 -4.37 -85.43 -10.27
CA SER A 2 -4.78 -84.43 -11.27
C SER A 2 -5.70 -83.38 -10.65
N ASP A 3 -5.36 -82.12 -10.99
CA ASP A 3 -6.22 -80.94 -10.99
C ASP A 3 -6.32 -80.17 -9.66
N ASP A 4 -6.22 -78.85 -9.59
CA ASP A 4 -5.78 -77.81 -10.53
C ASP A 4 -5.62 -76.54 -9.66
N ALA A 5 -4.44 -75.91 -9.68
CA ALA A 5 -4.18 -74.68 -8.94
C ALA A 5 -4.28 -73.50 -9.91
N THR A 6 -5.41 -72.79 -9.89
CA THR A 6 -5.57 -71.53 -10.61
C THR A 6 -5.24 -70.36 -9.68
N ASP A 7 -3.94 -70.02 -9.59
CA ASP A 7 -3.46 -68.79 -8.97
C ASP A 7 -3.51 -67.66 -10.00
N THR A 8 -4.35 -66.65 -9.75
CA THR A 8 -4.50 -65.47 -10.63
C THR A 8 -3.55 -64.38 -10.14
N PRO A 9 -2.63 -63.87 -10.97
CA PRO A 9 -1.70 -62.84 -10.52
C PRO A 9 -2.38 -61.48 -10.33
N GLU A 10 -2.18 -60.88 -9.15
CA GLU A 10 -2.55 -59.50 -8.82
C GLU A 10 -1.89 -58.48 -9.78
N PRO A 11 -2.61 -57.42 -10.21
CA PRO A 11 -2.03 -56.37 -11.03
C PRO A 11 -1.12 -55.45 -10.19
N ALA A 12 0.09 -55.25 -10.70
CA ALA A 12 1.14 -54.44 -10.10
C ALA A 12 0.71 -53.00 -9.76
N GLU A 13 0.86 -52.64 -8.48
CA GLU A 13 0.71 -51.27 -7.99
C GLU A 13 1.70 -50.32 -8.69
N ARG A 14 1.16 -49.35 -9.44
CA ARG A 14 1.95 -48.24 -9.99
C ARG A 14 2.38 -47.32 -8.84
N ARG A 15 3.70 -47.27 -8.60
CA ARG A 15 4.35 -46.25 -7.78
C ARG A 15 3.97 -44.84 -8.26
N PRO A 16 3.38 -43.97 -7.41
CA PRO A 16 3.19 -42.57 -7.79
C PRO A 16 4.56 -41.90 -7.95
N GLY A 17 4.79 -41.41 -9.17
CA GLY A 17 6.00 -40.72 -9.58
C GLY A 17 6.29 -39.48 -8.75
N GLN A 18 7.58 -39.30 -8.50
CA GLN A 18 8.19 -38.12 -7.90
C GLN A 18 7.76 -36.88 -8.68
N GLY A 19 6.86 -36.09 -8.09
CA GLY A 19 6.54 -34.75 -8.57
C GLY A 19 7.78 -33.88 -8.43
N GLY A 20 8.39 -33.49 -9.55
CA GLY A 20 9.43 -32.48 -9.59
C GLY A 20 8.99 -31.18 -8.92
N PRO A 21 9.92 -30.30 -8.52
CA PRO A 21 9.59 -29.08 -7.79
C PRO A 21 8.66 -28.23 -8.63
N ARG A 22 7.38 -28.19 -8.26
CA ARG A 22 6.44 -27.20 -8.75
C ARG A 22 6.96 -25.87 -8.23
N SER A 23 7.61 -25.09 -9.10
CA SER A 23 7.82 -23.67 -8.87
C SER A 23 6.43 -23.06 -8.70
N ARG A 24 5.99 -22.91 -7.45
CA ARG A 24 4.92 -21.98 -7.14
C ARG A 24 5.48 -20.62 -7.53
N SER A 25 5.02 -20.10 -8.65
CA SER A 25 5.17 -18.71 -8.99
C SER A 25 4.67 -17.92 -7.79
N GLU A 26 5.58 -17.37 -6.99
CA GLU A 26 5.23 -16.41 -5.95
C GLU A 26 4.44 -15.30 -6.66
N PRO A 27 3.28 -14.87 -6.13
CA PRO A 27 2.61 -13.72 -6.70
C PRO A 27 3.62 -12.57 -6.68
N VAL A 28 3.88 -12.01 -7.86
CA VAL A 28 4.65 -10.77 -8.00
C VAL A 28 3.91 -9.75 -7.13
N GLY A 29 4.45 -9.53 -5.93
CA GLY A 29 3.88 -8.56 -4.99
C GLY A 29 3.85 -7.21 -5.70
N PRO A 30 2.86 -6.35 -5.39
CA PRO A 30 2.84 -5.01 -5.94
C PRO A 30 4.21 -4.35 -5.73
N ALA A 31 4.68 -3.62 -6.73
CA ALA A 31 5.90 -2.82 -6.63
C ALA A 31 5.86 -2.05 -5.30
N ARG A 32 6.97 -2.09 -4.54
CA ARG A 32 7.04 -1.41 -3.24
C ARG A 32 6.64 0.04 -3.43
N SER A 33 5.54 0.46 -2.79
CA SER A 33 5.13 1.86 -2.79
C SER A 33 6.31 2.70 -2.26
N PRO A 34 6.62 3.85 -2.88
CA PRO A 34 7.74 4.69 -2.43
C PRO A 34 7.59 5.23 -1.00
N GLY A 35 6.42 5.02 -0.39
CA GLY A 35 6.04 5.48 0.94
C GLY A 35 5.71 6.97 0.96
N LEU A 36 5.10 7.42 2.05
CA LEU A 36 4.81 8.82 2.30
C LEU A 36 6.09 9.57 2.71
N VAL A 37 6.19 10.85 2.32
CA VAL A 37 7.20 11.75 2.87
C VAL A 37 6.59 12.48 4.05
N LEU A 38 6.98 12.10 5.26
CA LEU A 38 6.51 12.76 6.47
C LEU A 38 7.45 13.91 6.84
N ARG A 39 6.85 15.06 7.17
CA ARG A 39 7.54 16.23 7.69
C ARG A 39 7.35 16.28 9.20
N HIS A 40 8.46 16.31 9.92
CA HIS A 40 8.45 16.49 11.35
C HIS A 40 8.49 18.00 11.69
N PRO A 41 7.85 18.43 12.79
CA PRO A 41 7.82 19.82 13.23
C PRO A 41 9.18 20.50 13.43
N ASP A 42 10.24 19.71 13.68
CA ASP A 42 11.63 20.24 13.75
C ASP A 42 12.23 20.56 12.37
N GLY A 43 11.44 20.47 11.30
CA GLY A 43 11.87 20.71 9.92
C GLY A 43 12.48 19.50 9.22
N SER A 44 12.75 18.40 9.93
CA SER A 44 13.25 17.18 9.29
C SER A 44 12.17 16.48 8.47
N SER A 45 12.56 15.76 7.42
CA SER A 45 11.66 14.91 6.66
C SER A 45 12.25 13.52 6.47
N PHE A 46 11.38 12.52 6.30
CA PHE A 46 11.79 11.13 6.13
C PHE A 46 10.73 10.34 5.37
N ARG A 47 11.17 9.31 4.65
CA ARG A 47 10.25 8.37 4.01
C ARG A 47 9.68 7.39 5.03
N PHE A 48 8.39 7.13 4.90
CA PHE A 48 7.64 6.21 5.73
C PHE A 48 6.70 5.36 4.87
N ASP A 49 6.99 4.06 4.81
CA ASP A 49 6.09 3.07 4.22
C ASP A 49 5.37 2.31 5.34
N PRO A 50 4.06 2.54 5.55
CA PRO A 50 3.30 1.82 6.56
C PRO A 50 2.88 0.41 6.10
N GLY A 51 3.03 0.06 4.82
CA GLY A 51 2.75 -1.28 4.28
C GLY A 51 1.28 -1.60 4.00
N ALA A 52 0.34 -0.69 4.27
CA ALA A 52 -1.10 -0.83 3.97
C ALA A 52 -1.73 0.55 3.76
N LEU A 53 -2.80 0.63 2.96
CA LEU A 53 -3.41 1.92 2.56
C LEU A 53 -4.11 2.57 3.75
N CYS A 54 -4.85 1.79 4.54
CA CYS A 54 -5.51 2.27 5.75
C CYS A 54 -4.54 2.91 6.75
N LEU A 55 -3.30 2.43 6.79
CA LEU A 55 -2.28 2.96 7.69
C LEU A 55 -1.61 4.25 7.17
N GLU A 56 -1.76 4.59 5.89
CA GLU A 56 -1.31 5.88 5.33
C GLU A 56 -2.17 7.06 5.76
N LEU A 57 -3.40 6.80 6.21
CA LEU A 57 -4.29 7.83 6.74
C LEU A 57 -3.87 8.26 8.17
N LEU A 58 -3.32 7.34 8.96
CA LEU A 58 -2.92 7.58 10.36
C LEU A 58 -1.96 8.76 10.56
N PRO A 59 -0.85 8.93 9.81
CA PRO A 59 0.09 10.03 10.03
C PRO A 59 -0.45 11.41 9.63
N THR A 60 -1.68 11.53 9.13
CA THR A 60 -2.30 12.82 8.78
C THR A 60 -2.84 13.58 9.99
N GLY A 61 -2.72 13.01 11.21
CA GLY A 61 -3.20 13.58 12.46
C GLY A 61 -3.55 12.46 13.45
N GLY A 62 -4.55 12.67 14.29
CA GLY A 62 -5.08 11.62 15.16
C GLY A 62 -5.68 12.16 16.46
N PRO A 63 -6.14 11.26 17.34
CA PRO A 63 -6.73 11.65 18.62
C PRO A 63 -5.69 12.21 19.60
N GLY A 64 -6.16 13.07 20.52
CA GLY A 64 -5.36 13.57 21.63
C GLY A 64 -4.07 14.26 21.17
N PRO A 65 -2.87 13.86 21.66
CA PRO A 65 -1.60 14.48 21.28
C PRO A 65 -1.28 14.42 19.77
N LEU A 66 -1.87 13.48 19.04
CA LEU A 66 -1.65 13.33 17.60
C LEU A 66 -2.36 14.40 16.77
N ALA A 67 -3.34 15.12 17.34
CA ALA A 67 -4.01 16.25 16.69
C ALA A 67 -3.05 17.38 16.32
N TYR A 68 -1.89 17.44 16.99
CA TYR A 68 -0.80 18.34 16.65
C TYR A 68 -0.29 18.15 15.20
N PHE A 69 -0.42 16.95 14.64
CA PHE A 69 -0.02 16.62 13.26
C PHE A 69 -1.17 16.74 12.25
N GLU A 70 -2.29 17.39 12.58
CA GLU A 70 -3.44 17.50 11.68
C GLU A 70 -3.10 18.23 10.38
N VAL A 71 -3.28 17.53 9.25
CA VAL A 71 -3.12 18.06 7.90
C VAL A 71 -4.39 18.02 7.05
N LEU A 72 -5.43 17.27 7.43
CA LEU A 72 -6.68 17.17 6.66
C LEU A 72 -7.62 18.31 7.04
N ARG A 73 -7.32 19.56 6.68
CA ARG A 73 -8.05 20.75 7.14
C ARG A 73 -9.27 21.05 6.29
N ASP A 74 -9.13 20.89 4.99
CA ASP A 74 -10.16 21.16 3.99
C ASP A 74 -10.20 20.07 2.89
N PRO A 75 -11.16 20.12 1.96
CA PRO A 75 -11.30 19.11 0.90
C PRO A 75 -10.05 18.92 0.04
N ALA A 76 -9.28 19.98 -0.23
CA ALA A 76 -8.09 19.89 -1.07
C ALA A 76 -6.98 19.08 -0.39
N ASP A 77 -6.92 19.09 0.95
CA ASP A 77 -5.96 18.25 1.68
C ASP A 77 -6.24 16.77 1.53
N LEU A 78 -7.52 16.37 1.54
CA LEU A 78 -7.89 14.96 1.35
C LEU A 78 -7.64 14.51 -0.09
N VAL A 79 -7.89 15.38 -1.08
CA VAL A 79 -7.53 15.11 -2.48
C VAL A 79 -6.03 14.91 -2.62
N ARG A 80 -5.22 15.83 -2.09
CA ARG A 80 -3.75 15.73 -2.12
C ARG A 80 -3.24 14.47 -1.46
N TRP A 81 -3.79 14.12 -0.29
CA TRP A 81 -3.45 12.86 0.38
C TRP A 81 -3.76 11.66 -0.52
N ALA A 82 -4.92 11.64 -1.18
CA ALA A 82 -5.32 10.54 -2.05
C ALA A 82 -4.42 10.41 -3.28
N GLU A 83 -3.95 11.53 -3.85
CA GLU A 83 -2.98 11.58 -4.95
C GLU A 83 -1.59 11.06 -4.54
N GLU A 84 -1.15 11.33 -3.32
CA GLU A 84 0.15 10.91 -2.78
C GLU A 84 0.13 9.50 -2.16
N SER A 85 -1.06 8.96 -1.90
CA SER A 85 -1.24 7.64 -1.30
C SER A 85 -0.82 6.50 -2.23
N ARG A 86 -0.68 5.30 -1.67
CA ARG A 86 -0.43 4.05 -2.40
C ARG A 86 -1.61 3.54 -3.22
N LEU A 87 -2.67 4.32 -3.41
CA LEU A 87 -3.76 3.93 -4.30
C LEU A 87 -3.18 3.60 -5.68
N PRO A 88 -3.55 2.46 -6.28
CA PRO A 88 -3.08 2.10 -7.61
C PRO A 88 -3.39 3.22 -8.62
N GLY A 89 -2.52 3.38 -9.61
CA GLY A 89 -2.62 4.36 -10.70
C GLY A 89 -2.57 5.83 -10.30
N GLY A 90 -2.61 6.19 -9.02
CA GLY A 90 -2.76 7.59 -8.59
C GLY A 90 -4.15 8.17 -8.93
N LEU A 91 -4.64 9.12 -8.14
CA LEU A 91 -5.87 9.86 -8.43
C LEU A 91 -5.63 11.19 -9.18
N GLY A 92 -4.37 11.53 -9.41
CA GLY A 92 -4.00 12.78 -10.08
C GLY A 92 -4.37 12.78 -11.57
N PRO A 93 -4.48 13.98 -12.18
CA PRO A 93 -4.70 14.13 -13.62
C PRO A 93 -3.44 13.68 -14.38
N GLY A 94 -3.31 12.38 -14.63
CA GLY A 94 -2.16 11.82 -15.36
C GLY A 94 -1.57 10.53 -14.78
N GLY A 95 -2.34 9.79 -13.98
CA GLY A 95 -1.99 8.49 -13.41
C GLY A 95 -1.74 7.34 -14.40
N ALA A 96 -0.88 7.54 -15.40
CA ALA A 96 -0.31 6.51 -16.23
C ALA A 96 1.18 6.38 -15.87
N SER A 97 1.49 5.59 -14.86
CA SER A 97 2.83 5.04 -14.67
C SER A 97 2.74 3.53 -14.82
N GLY A 98 2.77 3.06 -16.07
CA GLY A 98 3.06 1.67 -16.38
C GLY A 98 4.54 1.36 -16.13
N PRO A 99 4.91 0.07 -15.96
CA PRO A 99 6.31 -0.31 -15.80
C PRO A 99 7.05 -0.08 -17.12
N GLY A 100 8.03 0.83 -17.11
CA GLY A 100 8.95 1.02 -18.22
C GLY A 100 9.82 -0.23 -18.40
N ALA A 101 9.47 -1.07 -19.37
CA ALA A 101 10.39 -2.00 -20.01
C ALA A 101 10.74 -1.42 -21.38
N GLY A 102 11.99 -1.00 -21.54
CA GLY A 102 12.51 -0.43 -22.77
C GLY A 102 14.03 -0.40 -22.69
N ASP A 103 14.64 -1.54 -22.98
CA ASP A 103 16.06 -1.65 -23.26
C ASP A 103 16.48 -0.64 -24.33
N ALA A 104 17.54 0.10 -24.05
CA ALA A 104 18.14 1.03 -24.99
C ALA A 104 18.88 0.27 -26.10
N PRO A 105 18.64 0.55 -27.39
CA PRO A 105 19.61 0.24 -28.43
C PRO A 105 20.62 1.39 -28.55
N GLY A 106 21.90 1.04 -28.65
CA GLY A 106 23.03 1.97 -28.81
C GLY A 106 23.03 2.74 -30.13
N PRO A 107 23.93 3.73 -30.27
CA PRO A 107 23.91 4.66 -31.40
C PRO A 107 24.55 4.06 -32.66
N GLY A 108 23.84 4.16 -33.79
CA GLY A 108 24.33 3.93 -35.14
C GLY A 108 24.01 5.14 -36.02
N SER A 109 25.01 5.59 -36.77
CA SER A 109 25.09 6.89 -37.46
C SER A 109 24.22 7.03 -38.73
N ALA A 110 23.75 8.26 -38.92
CA ALA A 110 23.50 9.06 -40.14
C ALA A 110 23.28 8.38 -41.52
N SER A 111 22.18 8.74 -42.18
CA SER A 111 22.10 9.71 -43.31
C SER A 111 20.88 9.44 -44.21
N GLY A 112 20.28 10.50 -44.78
CA GLY A 112 19.28 10.38 -45.84
C GLY A 112 18.11 11.34 -45.72
N SER A 113 18.16 12.41 -46.50
CA SER A 113 17.07 13.34 -46.83
C SER A 113 16.02 12.67 -47.71
N ASP A 114 14.72 12.96 -47.49
CA ASP A 114 13.86 13.41 -48.59
C ASP A 114 12.54 14.03 -48.12
N SER A 115 12.02 14.90 -48.99
CA SER A 115 10.82 15.73 -48.79
C SER A 115 9.55 14.96 -49.16
N GLY A 116 8.47 15.15 -48.40
CA GLY A 116 7.16 14.59 -48.73
C GLY A 116 6.08 15.09 -47.79
N SER A 117 5.37 16.12 -48.24
CA SER A 117 4.10 16.57 -47.69
C SER A 117 3.03 15.52 -47.88
N ASP A 118 2.26 15.19 -46.84
CA ASP A 118 0.87 14.80 -46.99
C ASP A 118 0.04 15.14 -45.77
N SER A 119 -1.11 15.74 -46.06
CA SER A 119 -2.14 16.12 -45.11
C SER A 119 -2.82 14.87 -44.57
N SER A 120 -2.96 14.75 -43.26
CA SER A 120 -3.89 13.81 -42.65
C SER A 120 -4.49 14.45 -41.41
N SER A 121 -5.72 14.93 -41.58
CA SER A 121 -6.65 15.19 -40.49
C SER A 121 -6.86 13.90 -39.71
N GLY A 122 -6.25 13.84 -38.52
CA GLY A 122 -6.46 12.78 -37.54
C GLY A 122 -6.92 13.43 -36.25
N SER A 123 -8.22 13.29 -35.98
CA SER A 123 -8.87 13.33 -34.67
C SER A 123 -7.99 13.79 -33.51
N GLY A 124 -8.24 15.00 -33.00
CA GLY A 124 -7.75 15.43 -31.70
C GLY A 124 -8.12 14.39 -30.66
N GLY A 125 -7.13 13.61 -30.22
CA GLY A 125 -7.27 12.72 -29.09
C GLY A 125 -7.69 13.55 -27.89
N ALA A 126 -8.84 13.20 -27.31
CA ALA A 126 -9.24 13.71 -26.01
C ALA A 126 -8.22 13.22 -24.98
N SER A 127 -7.15 14.00 -24.80
CA SER A 127 -6.17 13.82 -23.75
C SER A 127 -6.87 13.94 -22.40
N GLY A 128 -6.88 12.83 -21.67
CA GLY A 128 -6.74 12.81 -20.22
C GLY A 128 -7.81 13.55 -19.43
N GLY A 129 -9.06 13.12 -19.52
CA GLY A 129 -10.05 13.39 -18.47
C GLY A 129 -9.68 12.61 -17.21
N GLY A 130 -8.74 13.12 -16.42
CA GLY A 130 -8.41 12.58 -15.11
C GLY A 130 -9.67 12.50 -14.25
N SER A 131 -9.90 11.36 -13.60
CA SER A 131 -10.98 11.21 -12.64
C SER A 131 -10.77 12.16 -11.47
N ALA A 132 -11.36 13.34 -11.55
CA ALA A 132 -11.33 14.29 -10.44
C ALA A 132 -12.11 13.70 -9.26
N LEU A 133 -11.39 13.35 -8.20
CA LEU A 133 -11.98 13.05 -6.91
C LEU A 133 -12.70 14.30 -6.40
N VAL A 134 -13.99 14.18 -6.11
CA VAL A 134 -14.79 15.27 -5.52
C VAL A 134 -14.93 15.04 -4.03
N VAL A 135 -14.50 16.02 -3.24
CA VAL A 135 -14.55 15.96 -1.77
C VAL A 135 -15.31 17.16 -1.22
N SER A 136 -16.19 16.90 -0.27
CA SER A 136 -16.93 17.88 0.52
C SER A 136 -16.30 18.08 1.91
N ALA A 137 -16.62 19.19 2.58
CA ALA A 137 -16.18 19.43 3.95
C ALA A 137 -16.67 18.35 4.94
N ALA A 138 -17.86 17.79 4.70
CA ALA A 138 -18.39 16.69 5.50
C ALA A 138 -17.56 15.40 5.35
N GLU A 139 -17.06 15.12 4.16
CA GLU A 139 -16.19 13.95 3.92
C GLU A 139 -14.81 14.13 4.56
N VAL A 140 -14.31 15.36 4.74
CA VAL A 140 -13.10 15.61 5.53
C VAL A 140 -13.33 15.29 7.01
N VAL A 141 -14.50 15.64 7.56
CA VAL A 141 -14.87 15.24 8.94
C VAL A 141 -14.97 13.72 9.04
N GLY A 142 -15.59 13.06 8.06
CA GLY A 142 -15.65 11.60 7.97
C GLY A 142 -14.25 10.96 7.89
N ALA A 143 -13.33 11.56 7.14
CA ALA A 143 -11.94 11.09 7.03
C ALA A 143 -11.22 11.15 8.37
N ARG A 144 -11.35 12.24 9.11
CA ARG A 144 -10.79 12.37 10.47
C ARG A 144 -11.41 11.38 11.44
N ALA A 145 -12.74 11.17 11.38
CA ALA A 145 -13.43 10.19 12.22
C ALA A 145 -12.94 8.76 11.95
N LEU A 146 -12.84 8.36 10.67
CA LEU A 146 -12.30 7.07 10.28
C LEU A 146 -10.84 6.91 10.70
N ARG A 147 -10.00 7.94 10.48
CA ARG A 147 -8.60 7.94 10.91
C ARG A 147 -8.46 7.71 12.41
N ASP A 148 -9.24 8.41 13.21
CA ASP A 148 -9.17 8.34 14.66
C ASP A 148 -9.67 6.98 15.18
N ALA A 149 -10.69 6.41 14.56
CA ALA A 149 -11.13 5.04 14.82
C ALA A 149 -10.02 4.04 14.45
N LEU A 150 -9.41 4.16 13.26
CA LEU A 150 -8.31 3.31 12.85
C LEU A 150 -7.11 3.38 13.81
N TRP A 151 -6.76 4.56 14.33
CA TRP A 151 -5.74 4.70 15.37
C TRP A 151 -6.04 3.80 16.56
N ARG A 152 -7.24 3.90 17.13
CA ARG A 152 -7.65 3.12 18.31
C ARG A 152 -7.76 1.62 18.01
N LEU A 153 -8.30 1.24 16.85
CA LEU A 153 -8.39 -0.16 16.41
C LEU A 153 -7.01 -0.80 16.28
N VAL A 154 -6.06 -0.09 15.67
CA VAL A 154 -4.68 -0.59 15.48
C VAL A 154 -3.95 -0.66 16.84
N GLU A 155 -4.11 0.32 17.71
CA GLU A 155 -3.53 0.28 19.06
C GLU A 155 -4.07 -0.90 19.88
N ALA A 156 -5.40 -1.09 19.91
CA ALA A 156 -6.01 -2.25 20.56
C ALA A 156 -5.48 -3.57 19.98
N ARG A 157 -5.34 -3.66 18.65
CA ARG A 157 -4.79 -4.85 17.99
C ARG A 157 -3.36 -5.15 18.42
N VAL A 158 -2.50 -4.13 18.53
CA VAL A 158 -1.10 -4.28 18.99
C VAL A 158 -1.04 -4.66 20.47
N ALA A 159 -1.92 -4.10 21.29
CA ALA A 159 -2.02 -4.40 22.71
C ALA A 159 -2.64 -5.79 22.99
N GLY A 160 -3.29 -6.42 22.00
CA GLY A 160 -4.02 -7.66 22.19
C GLY A 160 -5.37 -7.47 22.89
N GLU A 161 -5.90 -6.26 22.83
CA GLU A 161 -7.15 -5.84 23.48
C GLU A 161 -8.35 -6.00 22.54
N ARG A 162 -9.55 -6.04 23.12
CA ARG A 162 -10.80 -6.06 22.35
C ARG A 162 -11.07 -4.65 21.81
N PRO A 163 -11.30 -4.48 20.49
CA PRO A 163 -11.66 -3.18 19.93
C PRO A 163 -12.98 -2.64 20.49
N ALA A 164 -13.07 -1.32 20.63
CA ALA A 164 -14.30 -0.67 21.06
C ALA A 164 -15.41 -0.83 20.01
N PRO A 165 -16.67 -1.13 20.40
CA PRO A 165 -17.79 -1.27 19.46
C PRO A 165 -18.00 -0.04 18.56
N ASP A 166 -17.83 1.16 19.10
CA ASP A 166 -18.03 2.41 18.35
C ASP A 166 -16.97 2.58 17.25
N ASP A 167 -15.72 2.23 17.51
CA ASP A 167 -14.65 2.29 16.49
C ASP A 167 -14.88 1.24 15.39
N LEU A 168 -15.40 0.05 15.76
CA LEU A 168 -15.82 -0.96 14.79
C LEU A 168 -16.99 -0.47 13.93
N ALA A 169 -17.96 0.22 14.54
CA ALA A 169 -19.10 0.79 13.81
C ALA A 169 -18.63 1.82 12.77
N VAL A 170 -17.77 2.77 13.16
CA VAL A 170 -17.19 3.76 12.23
C VAL A 170 -16.48 3.11 11.05
N LEU A 171 -15.66 2.08 11.30
CA LEU A 171 -14.97 1.34 10.25
C LEU A 171 -15.96 0.62 9.31
N ASN A 172 -16.91 -0.11 9.88
CA ASN A 172 -17.85 -0.93 9.12
C ASN A 172 -18.83 -0.07 8.31
N ASP A 173 -19.30 1.04 8.87
CA ASP A 173 -20.18 1.99 8.18
C ASP A 173 -19.46 2.61 6.98
N ALA A 174 -18.19 3.02 7.14
CA ALA A 174 -17.39 3.51 6.03
C ALA A 174 -17.20 2.44 4.94
N ALA A 175 -16.91 1.19 5.32
CA ALA A 175 -16.72 0.08 4.38
C ALA A 175 -18.00 -0.32 3.63
N ALA A 176 -19.19 -0.05 4.21
CA ALA A 176 -20.48 -0.39 3.63
C ALA A 176 -20.84 0.43 2.39
N HIS A 177 -20.27 1.63 2.23
CA HIS A 177 -20.46 2.45 1.03
C HIS A 177 -19.79 1.82 -0.21
N PRO A 178 -20.23 2.15 -1.44
CA PRO A 178 -19.52 1.77 -2.66
C PRO A 178 -18.07 2.33 -2.65
N PRO A 179 -17.04 1.50 -2.92
CA PRO A 179 -15.66 1.96 -2.98
C PRO A 179 -15.40 2.69 -4.30
N LEU A 180 -14.20 3.26 -4.44
CA LEU A 180 -13.72 3.71 -5.75
C LEU A 180 -13.74 2.56 -6.76
N THR A 181 -14.18 2.85 -7.99
CA THR A 181 -14.37 1.84 -9.03
C THR A 181 -13.12 1.73 -9.91
N PRO A 182 -12.39 0.60 -9.92
CA PRO A 182 -11.30 0.39 -10.88
C PRO A 182 -11.86 0.19 -12.30
N ARG A 183 -11.09 0.58 -13.31
CA ARG A 183 -11.43 0.45 -14.73
C ARG A 183 -10.19 0.06 -15.54
N LEU A 184 -10.39 -0.81 -16.54
CA LEU A 184 -9.43 -1.03 -17.62
C LEU A 184 -9.68 -0.02 -18.73
N THR A 185 -8.67 0.74 -19.11
CA THR A 185 -8.74 1.69 -20.22
C THR A 185 -8.59 0.97 -21.57
N ALA A 186 -8.89 1.65 -22.67
CA ALA A 186 -8.81 1.09 -24.02
C ALA A 186 -7.38 0.68 -24.43
N ASP A 187 -6.37 1.35 -23.89
CA ASP A 187 -4.94 1.04 -24.05
C ASP A 187 -4.45 -0.08 -23.12
N GLY A 188 -5.35 -0.72 -22.36
CA GLY A 188 -5.01 -1.82 -21.47
C GLY A 188 -4.34 -1.39 -20.15
N THR A 189 -4.40 -0.09 -19.82
CA THR A 189 -3.89 0.44 -18.56
C THR A 189 -4.98 0.45 -17.49
N TRP A 190 -4.54 0.42 -16.23
CA TRP A 190 -5.44 0.49 -15.09
C TRP A 190 -5.71 1.97 -14.77
N ALA A 191 -6.97 2.32 -14.48
CA ALA A 191 -7.36 3.66 -14.04
C ALA A 191 -8.54 3.62 -13.07
N TRP A 192 -8.77 4.72 -12.35
CA TRP A 192 -10.02 4.91 -11.62
C TRP A 192 -11.17 5.32 -12.56
N GLY A 193 -12.36 4.78 -12.31
CA GLY A 193 -13.62 5.20 -12.93
C GLY A 193 -13.97 6.65 -12.60
N PRO A 194 -14.79 7.32 -13.43
CA PRO A 194 -15.18 8.70 -13.19
C PRO A 194 -16.09 8.81 -11.97
N GLY A 195 -16.20 10.01 -11.39
CA GLY A 195 -17.13 10.29 -10.29
C GLY A 195 -16.69 9.73 -8.94
N GLY A 196 -15.38 9.61 -8.70
CA GLY A 196 -14.86 9.28 -7.38
C GLY A 196 -15.26 10.34 -6.36
N THR A 197 -15.74 9.91 -5.19
CA THR A 197 -16.12 10.80 -4.07
C THR A 197 -15.23 10.56 -2.86
N GLY A 198 -15.18 11.53 -1.94
CA GLY A 198 -14.54 11.33 -0.64
C GLY A 198 -15.10 10.10 0.10
N THR A 199 -16.41 9.88 0.04
CA THR A 199 -17.08 8.70 0.60
C THR A 199 -16.57 7.40 -0.03
N GLY A 200 -16.45 7.35 -1.36
CA GLY A 200 -15.90 6.20 -2.06
C GLY A 200 -14.43 5.94 -1.74
N LEU A 201 -13.64 7.01 -1.58
CA LEU A 201 -12.26 6.93 -1.09
C LEU A 201 -12.19 6.34 0.32
N LEU A 202 -13.01 6.83 1.25
CA LEU A 202 -13.03 6.31 2.62
C LEU A 202 -13.51 4.86 2.70
N SER A 203 -14.45 4.46 1.85
CA SER A 203 -14.83 3.04 1.71
C SER A 203 -13.66 2.18 1.24
N THR A 204 -12.90 2.63 0.23
CA THR A 204 -11.68 1.94 -0.23
C THR A 204 -10.67 1.76 0.91
N VAL A 205 -10.44 2.82 1.70
CA VAL A 205 -9.54 2.81 2.87
C VAL A 205 -10.05 1.86 3.97
N ALA A 206 -11.34 1.92 4.29
CA ALA A 206 -11.95 1.09 5.31
C ALA A 206 -11.91 -0.39 4.93
N ARG A 207 -12.14 -0.74 3.65
CA ARG A 207 -12.04 -2.11 3.16
C ARG A 207 -10.61 -2.65 3.22
N ASP A 208 -9.60 -1.83 2.88
CA ASP A 208 -8.19 -2.20 3.08
C ASP A 208 -7.87 -2.48 4.56
N ALA A 209 -8.48 -1.75 5.50
CA ALA A 209 -8.33 -2.03 6.93
C ALA A 209 -8.98 -3.36 7.35
N VAL A 210 -10.18 -3.66 6.85
CA VAL A 210 -10.85 -4.96 7.08
C VAL A 210 -9.98 -6.10 6.57
N ASP A 211 -9.45 -5.99 5.36
CA ASP A 211 -8.54 -6.98 4.77
C ASP A 211 -7.25 -7.11 5.58
N LEU A 212 -6.68 -6.00 6.07
CA LEU A 212 -5.49 -6.02 6.90
C LEU A 212 -5.73 -6.73 8.25
N PHE A 213 -6.81 -6.39 8.94
CA PHE A 213 -7.11 -6.92 10.27
C PHE A 213 -7.50 -8.39 10.26
N THR A 214 -8.07 -8.88 9.15
CA THR A 214 -8.48 -10.28 8.99
C THR A 214 -7.48 -11.12 8.21
N GLY A 215 -6.54 -10.49 7.50
CA GLY A 215 -5.61 -11.13 6.60
C GLY A 215 -4.34 -11.68 7.25
N ALA A 216 -3.48 -12.29 6.43
CA ALA A 216 -2.24 -12.95 6.84
C ALA A 216 -1.25 -12.01 7.56
N TYR A 217 -1.33 -10.70 7.32
CA TYR A 217 -0.45 -9.70 7.94
C TYR A 217 -1.00 -9.10 9.24
N ALA A 218 -2.18 -9.49 9.71
CA ALA A 218 -2.80 -8.93 10.91
C ALA A 218 -1.89 -9.04 12.16
N HIS A 219 -1.17 -10.14 12.31
CA HIS A 219 -0.22 -10.37 13.41
C HIS A 219 1.13 -9.68 13.21
N ARG A 220 1.31 -8.94 12.11
CA ARG A 220 2.53 -8.23 11.71
C ARG A 220 2.39 -6.71 11.80
N ILE A 221 1.28 -6.23 12.34
CA ILE A 221 1.07 -4.83 12.71
C ILE A 221 1.95 -4.50 13.93
N ARG A 222 2.66 -3.37 13.89
CA ARG A 222 3.67 -2.97 14.89
C ARG A 222 3.60 -1.47 15.15
N VAL A 223 3.93 -1.09 16.39
CA VAL A 223 4.34 0.28 16.73
C VAL A 223 5.86 0.41 16.52
N CYS A 224 6.31 1.59 16.10
CA CYS A 224 7.73 1.91 16.04
C CYS A 224 8.42 1.68 17.40
N GLY A 225 9.55 0.96 17.41
CA GLY A 225 10.27 0.63 18.63
C GLY A 225 11.04 1.80 19.29
N ALA A 226 10.88 3.03 18.80
CA ALA A 226 11.52 4.21 19.37
C ALA A 226 10.61 4.80 20.46
N HIS A 227 11.18 5.11 21.63
CA HIS A 227 10.45 5.60 22.83
C HIS A 227 9.53 6.81 22.61
N ASP A 228 9.76 7.61 21.56
CA ASP A 228 9.09 8.87 21.26
C ASP A 228 8.46 8.86 19.86
N CYS A 229 8.22 7.67 19.29
CA CYS A 229 7.59 7.52 17.98
C CYS A 229 6.43 6.55 18.06
N ARG A 230 5.23 7.03 17.72
CA ARG A 230 3.98 6.27 17.76
C ARG A 230 3.53 5.74 16.39
N LEU A 231 4.33 5.92 15.35
CA LEU A 231 3.95 5.47 14.00
C LEU A 231 3.72 3.97 13.96
N LEU A 232 2.61 3.58 13.34
CA LEU A 232 2.12 2.22 13.19
C LEU A 232 2.36 1.73 11.76
N PHE A 233 2.83 0.49 11.61
CA PHE A 233 3.10 -0.07 10.29
C PHE A 233 2.85 -1.58 10.29
N VAL A 234 2.60 -2.12 9.10
CA VAL A 234 2.70 -3.55 8.83
C VAL A 234 4.15 -3.88 8.51
N ASP A 235 4.71 -4.84 9.22
CA ASP A 235 5.97 -5.43 8.83
C ASP A 235 5.74 -6.27 7.58
N THR A 236 6.15 -5.78 6.41
CA THR A 236 6.14 -6.49 5.13
C THR A 236 7.52 -7.06 4.77
N SER A 237 8.51 -6.95 5.66
CA SER A 237 9.88 -7.44 5.42
C SER A 237 9.90 -8.96 5.34
N ARG A 238 10.72 -9.55 4.47
CA ARG A 238 10.84 -11.02 4.37
C ARG A 238 11.05 -11.72 5.74
N PRO A 239 11.93 -11.23 6.65
CA PRO A 239 12.14 -11.88 7.94
C PRO A 239 11.06 -11.59 9.00
N GLY A 240 10.19 -10.60 8.81
CA GLY A 240 9.20 -10.24 9.84
C GLY A 240 9.80 -9.68 11.13
N LYS A 241 10.92 -8.95 11.00
CA LYS A 241 11.66 -8.37 12.14
C LYS A 241 11.85 -6.84 12.03
N ARG A 242 11.02 -6.15 11.25
CA ARG A 242 11.06 -4.67 11.15
C ARG A 242 10.63 -4.08 12.49
N ARG A 243 11.58 -3.40 13.15
CA ARG A 243 11.37 -2.74 14.44
C ARG A 243 11.05 -1.25 14.33
N TRP A 244 11.46 -0.60 13.25
CA TRP A 244 11.42 0.86 13.11
C TRP A 244 10.49 1.28 11.97
N CYS A 245 9.75 2.37 12.16
CA CYS A 245 8.92 2.97 11.11
C CYS A 245 9.77 3.41 9.91
N SER A 246 11.00 3.89 10.15
CA SER A 246 11.94 4.24 9.10
C SER A 246 13.36 3.99 9.60
N MET A 247 14.16 3.32 8.77
CA MET A 247 15.57 3.09 9.07
C MET A 247 16.36 4.40 9.00
N GLU A 248 16.00 5.30 8.09
CA GLU A 248 16.64 6.61 7.91
C GLU A 248 16.43 7.52 9.13
N ARG A 249 15.26 7.46 9.77
CA ARG A 249 14.94 8.24 10.96
C ARG A 249 15.14 7.48 12.27
N CYS A 250 14.17 6.66 12.66
CA CYS A 250 14.13 6.06 14.00
C CYS A 250 15.24 5.02 14.20
N GLY A 251 15.52 4.22 13.17
CA GLY A 251 16.62 3.26 13.23
C GLY A 251 17.99 3.94 13.36
N ASN A 252 18.23 5.04 12.62
CA ASN A 252 19.49 5.79 12.71
C ASN A 252 19.63 6.50 14.06
N ARG A 253 18.58 7.15 14.56
CA ARG A 253 18.56 7.77 15.90
C ARG A 253 18.93 6.76 16.99
N HIS A 254 18.43 5.53 16.91
CA HIS A 254 18.80 4.47 17.84
C HIS A 254 20.29 4.10 17.74
N LYS A 255 20.82 3.92 16.52
CA LYS A 255 22.25 3.62 16.30
C LYS A 255 23.16 4.71 16.88
N VAL A 256 22.84 5.98 16.63
CA VAL A 256 23.61 7.13 17.14
C VAL A 256 23.61 7.17 18.67
N ARG A 257 22.45 7.01 19.31
CA ARG A 257 22.35 6.96 20.78
C ARG A 257 23.18 5.83 21.37
N ALA A 258 23.09 4.63 20.78
CA ALA A 258 23.86 3.48 21.25
C ALA A 258 25.38 3.68 21.09
N HIS A 259 25.83 4.33 20.02
CA HIS A 259 27.25 4.67 19.85
C HIS A 259 27.73 5.69 20.89
N ARG A 260 26.96 6.78 21.12
CA ARG A 260 27.29 7.78 22.14
C ARG A 260 27.38 7.17 23.54
N ALA A 261 26.43 6.31 23.90
CA ALA A 261 26.44 5.62 25.20
C ALA A 261 27.67 4.72 25.39
N ARG A 262 28.13 4.04 24.33
CA ARG A 262 29.36 3.22 24.40
C ARG A 262 30.62 4.07 24.55
N ASN A 263 30.70 5.22 23.87
CA ASN A 263 31.87 6.08 23.96
C ASN A 263 31.92 6.78 25.33
N SER A 264 30.79 7.29 25.83
CA SER A 264 30.73 7.89 27.17
C SER A 264 31.01 6.90 28.31
N ALA A 265 30.79 5.60 28.09
CA ALA A 265 31.15 4.54 29.04
C ALA A 265 32.62 4.07 28.90
N ALA A 266 33.29 4.42 27.81
CA ALA A 266 34.71 4.16 27.59
C ALA A 266 35.59 5.34 28.06
N ASP A 267 35.01 6.55 28.11
CA ASP A 267 35.66 7.78 28.59
C ASP A 267 35.48 8.01 30.11
N ALA A 268 34.75 7.15 30.80
CA ALA A 268 34.45 7.19 32.24
C ALA A 268 35.14 6.02 32.97
#